data_AF-A0A0C3IEH3-F1
#
_entry.id   AF-A0A0C3IEH3-F1
#
_cell.length_a   1.000
_cell.length_b   1.000
_cell.length_c   1.000
_cell.angle_alpha   90.00
_cell.angle_beta   90.00
_cell.angle_gamma   90.00
#
_symmetry.space_group_name_H-M   'P 1'
#
loop_
_entity.id
_entity.type
_entity.pdbx_description
1 polymer ?
#
loop_
_entity_poly.entity_id
_entity_poly.type
_entity_poly.pdbx_seq_one_letter_code
_entity_poly.pdbx_strand_id
1 'polypeptide(L)'
;MPSQRQSNTPQPTPGHVHDYSQVMDEELVVLTDNSTNTEREKSVEKAKHEEAKRWKAEEERLEAEQRKRAEEEEEARRKKAAEEEAERQRQRASAERAQARRDEAMQRLSGAVYDVNTAKRVPGTSVVVTMTRQPPCTRCIVSLTAGQCEPGQGKTRACVPCHNKKKTCSWTREEAAAGPSQKRAGTGSSRGEKKKRTRGKGKEKATEMEEADDEWEVGREDEEEPATPHEGPLEVGVSSWWTEWEWEQQLQAVERYAAAHEKAATAFERMARAVEQMAVAAEQTADEWALYRAWAEWAEMRRREDVREARMAELEHTGRGWKRPQSEAVEDKNEEADEGVEGDNEEEEEVGGEKEGGEEQEGGGGQAMEE
;
A
#
# COMPACT_ATOMS: atom_id res chain seq x y z
N MET A 1 20.98 25.79 27.64
CA MET A 1 20.95 27.16 28.20
C MET A 1 19.57 27.74 27.96
N PRO A 2 18.71 27.86 28.98
CA PRO A 2 17.35 28.36 28.78
C PRO A 2 17.39 29.89 28.68
N SER A 3 16.92 30.41 27.54
CA SER A 3 16.82 31.85 27.26
C SER A 3 15.74 32.47 28.13
N GLN A 4 16.17 33.18 29.16
CA GLN A 4 15.34 33.94 30.10
C GLN A 4 14.65 35.10 29.33
N ARG A 5 13.38 34.92 28.97
CA ARG A 5 12.56 36.00 28.38
C ARG A 5 12.28 37.04 29.46
N GLN A 6 12.86 38.23 29.31
CA GLN A 6 12.55 39.40 30.12
C GLN A 6 11.17 39.93 29.72
N SER A 7 10.19 39.81 30.61
CA SER A 7 8.86 40.41 30.47
C SER A 7 8.95 41.90 30.83
N ASN A 8 8.95 42.76 29.80
CA ASN A 8 8.79 44.20 29.96
C ASN A 8 7.30 44.53 30.14
N THR A 9 6.79 44.36 31.36
CA THR A 9 5.47 44.86 31.74
C THR A 9 5.62 46.32 32.16
N PRO A 10 5.00 47.30 31.46
CA PRO A 10 5.05 48.71 31.87
C PRO A 10 4.40 48.87 33.24
N GLN A 11 5.06 49.58 34.15
CA GLN A 11 4.46 49.92 35.44
C GLN A 11 3.20 50.76 35.24
N PRO A 12 2.12 50.49 35.99
CA PRO A 12 0.93 51.33 35.98
C PRO A 12 1.31 52.71 36.54
N THR A 13 1.08 53.74 35.74
CA THR A 13 1.24 55.14 36.16
C THR A 13 0.25 55.43 37.30
N PRO A 14 0.66 56.06 38.41
CA PRO A 14 -0.23 56.46 39.51
C PRO A 14 -1.24 57.53 39.05
N GLY A 15 -2.32 57.06 38.42
CA GLY A 15 -3.41 57.88 37.91
C GLY A 15 -4.38 58.28 39.01
N HIS A 16 -4.24 59.52 39.48
CA HIS A 16 -5.30 60.44 39.87
C HIS A 16 -6.54 59.84 40.58
N VAL A 17 -6.51 59.88 41.91
CA VAL A 17 -7.69 59.74 42.76
C VAL A 17 -8.58 60.97 42.54
N HIS A 18 -9.68 60.79 41.81
CA HIS A 18 -10.74 61.78 41.76
C HIS A 18 -11.53 61.72 43.07
N ASP A 19 -11.40 62.77 43.87
CA ASP A 19 -12.23 63.03 45.04
C ASP A 19 -13.61 63.48 44.55
N TYR A 20 -14.58 62.56 44.60
CA TYR A 20 -16.00 62.82 44.28
C TYR A 20 -16.78 63.35 45.50
N SER A 21 -16.09 63.89 46.50
CA SER A 21 -16.74 64.47 47.66
C SER A 21 -16.99 65.96 47.43
N GLN A 22 -18.12 66.27 46.78
CA GLN A 22 -18.89 67.53 46.81
C GLN A 22 -19.40 67.94 45.42
N VAL A 23 -20.51 67.35 44.99
CA VAL A 23 -21.53 68.12 44.26
C VAL A 23 -22.81 67.93 45.04
N MET A 24 -23.25 69.01 45.65
CA MET A 24 -24.45 69.07 46.46
C MET A 24 -25.69 68.92 45.59
N ASP A 25 -26.67 68.26 46.17
CA ASP A 25 -28.02 68.04 45.70
C ASP A 25 -28.67 69.33 45.18
N GLU A 26 -28.84 69.41 43.85
CA GLU A 26 -29.86 70.26 43.24
C GLU A 26 -30.86 69.34 42.56
N GLU A 27 -31.96 69.14 43.31
CA GLU A 27 -33.33 68.79 42.95
C GLU A 27 -33.64 68.78 41.44
N LEU A 28 -33.08 67.82 40.70
CA LEU A 28 -33.50 67.50 39.35
C LEU A 28 -34.64 66.49 39.46
N VAL A 29 -35.85 67.00 39.72
CA VAL A 29 -37.11 66.27 39.55
C VAL A 29 -37.30 66.04 38.05
N VAL A 30 -36.56 65.07 37.53
CA VAL A 30 -36.75 64.50 36.20
C VAL A 30 -37.98 63.59 36.31
N LEU A 31 -39.14 64.23 36.21
CA LEU A 31 -40.45 63.60 36.03
C LEU A 31 -40.52 63.08 34.59
N THR A 32 -39.61 62.19 34.24
CA THR A 32 -39.61 61.47 32.96
C THR A 32 -40.00 60.04 33.25
N ASP A 33 -40.92 59.56 32.44
CA ASP A 33 -41.59 58.26 32.56
C ASP A 33 -40.56 57.11 32.43
N ASN A 34 -39.86 56.81 33.53
CA ASN A 34 -38.76 55.83 33.61
C ASN A 34 -39.25 54.37 33.67
N SER A 35 -40.57 54.14 33.55
CA SER A 35 -41.17 52.81 33.64
C SER A 35 -40.76 51.91 32.47
N THR A 36 -40.67 52.44 31.24
CA THR A 36 -40.32 51.64 30.05
C THR A 36 -38.82 51.33 29.95
N ASN A 37 -37.96 52.19 30.50
CA ASN A 37 -36.51 51.98 30.44
C ASN A 37 -36.06 50.83 31.37
N THR A 38 -36.72 50.70 32.52
CA THR A 38 -36.46 49.64 33.50
C THR A 38 -36.80 48.24 32.97
N GLU A 39 -37.88 48.10 32.19
CA GLU A 39 -38.24 46.81 31.58
C GLU A 39 -37.28 46.41 30.46
N ARG A 40 -36.80 47.39 29.69
CA ARG A 40 -35.80 47.17 28.64
C ARG A 40 -34.48 46.67 29.23
N GLU A 41 -34.01 47.27 30.32
CA GLU A 41 -32.80 46.82 31.02
C GLU A 41 -32.91 45.38 31.54
N LYS A 42 -34.03 45.03 32.17
CA LYS A 42 -34.29 43.64 32.62
C LYS A 42 -34.29 42.64 31.47
N SER A 43 -34.82 43.00 30.31
CA SER A 43 -34.82 42.14 29.12
C SER A 43 -33.41 41.90 28.56
N VAL A 44 -32.57 42.94 28.56
CA VAL A 44 -31.17 42.86 28.11
C VAL A 44 -30.34 42.03 29.09
N GLU A 45 -30.54 42.20 30.40
CA GLU A 45 -29.84 41.40 31.41
C GLU A 45 -30.22 39.92 31.32
N LYS A 46 -31.51 39.63 31.12
CA LYS A 46 -31.97 38.25 30.89
C LYS A 46 -31.38 37.65 29.61
N ALA A 47 -31.33 38.41 28.52
CA ALA A 47 -30.71 37.97 27.27
C ALA A 47 -29.21 37.65 27.44
N LYS A 48 -28.47 38.54 28.13
CA LYS A 48 -27.05 38.31 28.46
C LYS A 48 -26.86 37.06 29.32
N HIS A 49 -27.74 36.83 30.29
CA HIS A 49 -27.68 35.61 31.10
C HIS A 49 -27.92 34.35 30.25
N GLU A 50 -28.90 34.37 29.34
CA GLU A 50 -29.16 33.23 28.46
C GLU A 50 -28.02 32.98 27.47
N GLU A 51 -27.40 34.03 26.95
CA GLU A 51 -26.21 33.93 26.09
C GLU A 51 -25.02 33.33 26.84
N ALA A 52 -24.75 33.77 28.07
CA ALA A 52 -23.71 33.18 28.91
C ALA A 52 -23.97 31.69 29.23
N LYS A 53 -25.24 31.30 29.40
CA LYS A 53 -25.62 29.88 29.56
C LYS A 53 -25.36 29.08 28.29
N ARG A 54 -25.67 29.63 27.12
CA ARG A 54 -25.40 28.97 25.82
C ARG A 54 -23.91 28.80 25.59
N TRP A 55 -23.12 29.85 25.83
CA TRP A 55 -21.67 29.80 25.71
C TRP A 55 -21.06 28.71 26.59
N LYS A 56 -21.49 28.65 27.86
CA LYS A 56 -21.00 27.62 28.79
C LYS A 56 -21.37 26.19 28.36
N ALA A 57 -22.57 26.00 27.82
CA ALA A 57 -22.99 24.70 27.30
C ALA A 57 -22.23 24.30 26.02
N GLU A 58 -21.88 25.27 25.17
CA GLU A 58 -21.07 25.05 23.98
C GLU A 58 -19.62 24.70 24.33
N GLU A 59 -19.03 25.40 25.29
CA GLU A 59 -17.69 25.09 25.83
C GLU A 59 -17.63 23.66 26.40
N GLU A 60 -18.61 23.27 27.21
CA GLU A 60 -18.70 21.90 27.75
C GLU A 60 -18.83 20.84 26.64
N ARG A 61 -19.57 21.13 25.56
CA ARG A 61 -19.65 20.24 24.40
C ARG A 61 -18.32 20.10 23.68
N LEU A 62 -17.57 21.20 23.50
CA LEU A 62 -16.25 21.17 22.88
C LEU A 62 -15.23 20.41 23.75
N GLU A 63 -15.26 20.59 25.07
CA GLU A 63 -14.41 19.81 25.99
C GLU A 63 -14.74 18.31 25.94
N ALA A 64 -16.02 17.94 25.90
CA ALA A 64 -16.43 16.55 25.77
C ALA A 64 -15.99 15.93 24.43
N GLU A 65 -16.07 16.69 23.34
CA GLU A 65 -15.61 16.26 22.03
C GLU A 65 -14.09 16.09 21.99
N GLN A 66 -13.31 17.05 22.53
CA GLN A 66 -11.85 16.92 22.62
C GLN A 66 -11.44 15.72 23.47
N ARG A 67 -12.13 15.49 24.59
CA ARG A 67 -11.87 14.32 25.44
C ARG A 67 -12.16 13.01 24.70
N LYS A 68 -13.24 12.95 23.93
CA LYS A 68 -13.58 11.78 23.11
C LYS A 68 -12.50 11.51 22.06
N ARG A 69 -12.01 12.55 21.36
CA ARG A 69 -10.92 12.40 20.38
C ARG A 69 -9.62 11.92 21.03
N ALA A 70 -9.28 12.43 22.21
CA ALA A 70 -8.10 12.01 22.94
C ALA A 70 -8.17 10.54 23.40
N GLU A 71 -9.34 10.09 23.85
CA GLU A 71 -9.58 8.69 24.23
C GLU A 71 -9.48 7.75 23.01
N GLU A 72 -10.05 8.13 21.87
CA GLU A 72 -9.97 7.38 20.62
C GLU A 72 -8.52 7.30 20.10
N GLU A 73 -7.74 8.38 20.20
CA GLU A 73 -6.31 8.37 19.85
C GLU A 73 -5.50 7.46 20.79
N GLU A 74 -5.81 7.45 22.08
CA GLU A 74 -5.17 6.54 23.03
C GLU A 74 -5.48 5.06 22.70
N GLU A 75 -6.73 4.75 22.37
CA GLU A 75 -7.13 3.41 21.95
C GLU A 75 -6.42 2.98 20.66
N ALA A 76 -6.32 3.87 19.67
CA ALA A 76 -5.58 3.62 18.43
C ALA A 76 -4.09 3.35 18.70
N ARG A 77 -3.46 4.10 19.61
CA ARG A 77 -2.06 3.88 20.04
C ARG A 77 -1.89 2.53 20.72
N ARG A 78 -2.83 2.14 21.60
CA ARG A 78 -2.82 0.82 22.26
C ARG A 78 -2.96 -0.33 21.26
N LYS A 79 -3.87 -0.19 20.29
CA LYS A 79 -4.05 -1.18 19.22
C LYS A 79 -2.81 -1.34 18.36
N LYS A 80 -2.16 -0.24 17.96
CA LYS A 80 -0.91 -0.26 17.20
C LYS A 80 0.23 -0.92 17.97
N ALA A 81 0.37 -0.62 19.27
CA ALA A 81 1.38 -1.25 20.12
C ALA A 81 1.16 -2.77 20.26
N ALA A 82 -0.10 -3.21 20.41
CA ALA A 82 -0.43 -4.63 20.48
C ALA A 82 -0.14 -5.37 19.15
N GLU A 83 -0.42 -4.74 18.01
CA GLU A 83 -0.10 -5.30 16.69
C GLU A 83 1.41 -5.42 16.46
N GLU A 84 2.18 -4.39 16.82
CA GLU A 84 3.65 -4.39 16.73
C GLU A 84 4.26 -5.47 17.64
N GLU A 85 3.71 -5.67 18.84
CA GLU A 85 4.14 -6.75 19.72
C GLU A 85 3.82 -8.13 19.13
N ALA A 86 2.62 -8.31 18.56
CA ALA A 86 2.25 -9.55 17.88
C ALA A 86 3.17 -9.84 16.69
N GLU A 87 3.57 -8.82 15.93
CA GLU A 87 4.54 -8.97 14.85
C GLU A 87 5.93 -9.39 15.38
N ARG A 88 6.43 -8.75 16.44
CA ARG A 88 7.68 -9.15 17.10
C ARG A 88 7.64 -10.61 17.56
N GLN A 89 6.51 -11.08 18.08
CA GLN A 89 6.35 -12.48 18.46
C GLN A 89 6.41 -13.41 17.23
N ARG A 90 5.76 -13.05 16.11
CA ARG A 90 5.86 -13.80 14.84
C ARG A 90 7.29 -13.86 14.33
N GLN A 91 8.02 -12.74 14.38
CA GLN A 91 9.41 -12.67 13.96
C GLN A 91 10.30 -13.57 14.83
N ARG A 92 10.14 -13.54 16.17
CA ARG A 92 10.87 -14.44 17.09
C ARG A 92 10.58 -15.91 16.78
N ALA A 93 9.32 -16.28 16.60
CA ALA A 93 8.93 -17.65 16.27
C ALA A 93 9.50 -18.10 14.90
N SER A 94 9.55 -17.21 13.91
CA SER A 94 10.18 -17.48 12.61
C SER A 94 11.70 -17.67 12.75
N ALA A 95 12.37 -16.80 13.51
CA ALA A 95 13.81 -16.89 13.77
C ALA A 95 14.18 -18.19 14.49
N GLU A 96 13.41 -18.58 15.50
CA GLU A 96 13.59 -19.84 16.24
C GLU A 96 13.42 -21.05 15.33
N ARG A 97 12.40 -21.06 14.45
CA ARG A 97 12.23 -22.13 13.45
C ARG A 97 13.40 -22.20 12.47
N ALA A 98 13.90 -21.05 12.01
CA ALA A 98 15.06 -21.00 11.12
C ALA A 98 16.32 -21.52 11.82
N GLN A 99 16.51 -21.18 13.10
CA GLN A 99 17.59 -21.71 13.92
C GLN A 99 17.47 -23.23 14.11
N ALA A 100 16.30 -23.74 14.48
CA ALA A 100 16.06 -25.18 14.62
C ALA A 100 16.39 -25.96 13.33
N ARG A 101 16.05 -25.41 12.15
CA ARG A 101 16.43 -26.00 10.86
C ARG A 101 17.95 -26.03 10.64
N ARG A 102 18.67 -24.99 11.07
CA ARG A 102 20.14 -24.95 10.98
C ARG A 102 20.77 -25.97 11.93
N ASP A 103 20.27 -26.08 13.15
CA ASP A 103 20.77 -27.04 14.15
C ASP A 103 20.53 -28.49 13.68
N GLU A 104 19.35 -28.79 13.12
CA GLU A 104 19.05 -30.09 12.52
C GLU A 104 20.00 -30.41 11.34
N ALA A 105 20.26 -29.44 10.46
CA ALA A 105 21.20 -29.61 9.35
C ALA A 105 22.64 -29.86 9.87
N MET A 106 23.07 -29.12 10.89
CA MET A 106 24.38 -29.30 11.53
C MET A 106 24.48 -30.67 12.21
N GLN A 107 23.42 -31.13 12.86
CA GLN A 107 23.36 -32.46 13.48
C GLN A 107 23.42 -33.58 12.44
N ARG A 108 22.77 -33.42 11.28
CA ARG A 108 22.88 -34.38 10.17
C ARG A 108 24.29 -34.43 9.60
N LEU A 109 24.96 -33.28 9.47
CA LEU A 109 26.33 -33.21 8.99
C LEU A 109 27.32 -33.87 9.96
N SER A 110 27.19 -33.59 11.27
CA SER A 110 28.06 -34.21 12.28
C SER A 110 27.83 -35.71 12.40
N GLY A 111 26.59 -36.19 12.36
CA GLY A 111 26.27 -37.63 12.36
C GLY A 111 26.90 -38.39 11.19
N ALA A 112 26.85 -37.83 9.97
CA ALA A 112 27.48 -38.43 8.80
C ALA A 112 29.02 -38.54 8.92
N VAL A 113 29.66 -37.57 9.58
CA VAL A 113 31.13 -37.59 9.80
C VAL A 113 31.54 -38.67 10.81
N TYR A 114 30.68 -39.01 11.78
CA TYR A 114 30.96 -40.08 12.74
C TYR A 114 30.78 -41.49 12.16
N ASP A 115 29.82 -41.72 11.25
CA ASP A 115 29.64 -43.03 10.59
C ASP A 115 30.78 -43.41 9.63
N VAL A 116 31.46 -42.43 9.03
CA VAL A 116 32.64 -42.68 8.18
C VAL A 116 33.84 -43.17 9.01
N ASN A 117 33.93 -42.79 10.29
CA ASN A 117 35.04 -43.19 11.17
C ASN A 117 34.80 -44.50 11.94
N THR A 118 33.56 -44.99 12.04
CA THR A 118 33.21 -46.23 12.77
C THR A 118 33.13 -47.46 11.87
N ALA A 119 33.33 -47.33 10.56
CA ALA A 119 33.60 -48.46 9.67
C ALA A 119 34.94 -49.11 10.08
N LYS A 120 34.83 -50.07 11.01
CA LYS A 120 35.85 -51.02 11.48
C LYS A 120 37.09 -51.04 10.58
N ARG A 121 38.18 -50.44 11.07
CA ARG A 121 39.53 -50.87 10.72
C ARG A 121 39.67 -52.33 11.16
N VAL A 122 39.31 -53.26 10.29
CA VAL A 122 39.77 -54.64 10.37
C VAL A 122 41.25 -54.59 9.94
N PRO A 123 42.21 -54.94 10.81
CA PRO A 123 43.61 -54.97 10.42
C PRO A 123 43.80 -56.03 9.33
N GLY A 124 44.12 -55.61 8.11
CA GLY A 124 44.60 -56.52 7.06
C GLY A 124 43.79 -56.58 5.76
N THR A 125 42.69 -55.83 5.60
CA THR A 125 41.99 -55.74 4.31
C THR A 125 41.83 -54.28 3.92
N SER A 126 42.60 -53.86 2.91
CA SER A 126 42.43 -52.58 2.23
C SER A 126 41.10 -52.59 1.50
N VAL A 127 40.03 -52.16 2.18
CA VAL A 127 38.77 -51.86 1.52
C VAL A 127 39.00 -50.58 0.74
N VAL A 128 39.29 -50.74 -0.55
CA VAL A 128 39.21 -49.66 -1.53
C VAL A 128 37.75 -49.24 -1.57
N VAL A 129 37.41 -48.16 -0.86
CA VAL A 129 36.13 -47.48 -1.01
C VAL A 129 36.15 -46.84 -2.39
N THR A 130 35.77 -47.61 -3.40
CA THR A 130 35.52 -47.11 -4.75
C THR A 130 34.21 -46.33 -4.68
N MET A 131 34.30 -45.04 -4.34
CA MET A 131 33.19 -44.11 -4.57
C MET A 131 33.01 -43.95 -6.09
N THR A 132 32.29 -44.88 -6.72
CA THR A 132 31.89 -44.85 -8.13
C THR A 132 30.69 -43.93 -8.36
N ARG A 133 30.56 -42.85 -7.58
CA ARG A 133 29.59 -41.79 -7.91
C ARG A 133 30.19 -40.92 -8.99
N GLN A 134 29.97 -41.35 -10.22
CA GLN A 134 30.26 -40.56 -11.40
C GLN A 134 29.53 -39.20 -11.28
N PRO A 135 30.23 -38.09 -11.53
CA PRO A 135 29.64 -36.76 -11.38
C PRO A 135 28.44 -36.60 -12.34
N PRO A 136 27.36 -35.94 -11.90
CA PRO A 136 26.22 -35.64 -12.76
C PRO A 136 26.66 -34.76 -13.94
N CYS A 137 25.99 -34.88 -15.09
CA CYS A 137 26.30 -34.03 -16.23
C CYS A 137 26.08 -32.55 -15.90
N THR A 138 26.86 -31.66 -16.51
CA THR A 138 26.76 -30.21 -16.30
C THR A 138 25.34 -29.68 -16.49
N ARG A 139 24.58 -30.26 -17.43
CA ARG A 139 23.17 -29.90 -17.65
C ARG A 139 22.25 -30.30 -16.49
N CYS A 140 22.47 -31.44 -15.86
CA CYS A 140 21.72 -31.87 -14.68
C CYS A 140 22.11 -31.07 -13.43
N ILE A 141 23.36 -30.59 -13.35
CA ILE A 141 23.81 -29.67 -12.29
C ILE A 141 23.06 -28.35 -12.41
N VAL A 142 23.07 -27.72 -13.60
CA VAL A 142 22.39 -26.43 -13.85
C VAL A 142 20.87 -26.54 -13.67
N SER A 143 20.28 -27.69 -13.99
CA SER A 143 18.84 -27.91 -13.81
C SER A 143 18.43 -28.26 -12.37
N LEU A 144 19.37 -28.29 -11.41
CA LEU A 144 19.18 -28.74 -10.02
C LEU A 144 18.60 -30.18 -9.90
N THR A 145 18.69 -30.99 -10.96
CA THR A 145 18.25 -32.40 -10.99
C THR A 145 19.42 -33.37 -10.83
N ALA A 146 20.53 -32.92 -10.24
CA ALA A 146 21.77 -33.67 -10.10
C ALA A 146 21.58 -35.05 -9.45
N GLY A 147 20.63 -35.18 -8.51
CA GLY A 147 20.30 -36.45 -7.84
C GLY A 147 19.62 -37.51 -8.71
N GLN A 148 19.19 -37.18 -9.94
CA GLN A 148 18.51 -38.09 -10.87
C GLN A 148 19.35 -38.42 -12.12
N CYS A 149 20.63 -38.05 -12.12
CA CYS A 149 21.52 -38.25 -13.27
C CYS A 149 22.09 -39.67 -13.25
N GLU A 150 21.31 -40.65 -13.72
CA GLU A 150 21.79 -42.02 -13.91
C GLU A 150 22.35 -42.22 -15.33
N PRO A 151 23.44 -43.00 -15.48
CA PRO A 151 23.93 -43.42 -16.79
C PRO A 151 22.83 -44.19 -17.53
N GLY A 152 22.48 -43.75 -18.74
CA GLY A 152 21.53 -44.47 -19.56
C GLY A 152 22.05 -45.89 -19.88
N GLN A 153 21.26 -46.92 -19.57
CA GLN A 153 21.57 -48.30 -19.96
C GLN A 153 21.25 -48.48 -21.45
N GLY A 154 22.19 -48.15 -22.33
CA GLY A 154 22.00 -48.30 -23.77
C GLY A 154 23.14 -47.75 -24.62
N LYS A 155 23.00 -47.85 -25.95
CA LYS A 155 23.97 -47.30 -26.91
C LYS A 155 24.07 -45.78 -26.87
N THR A 156 23.09 -45.12 -26.28
CA THR A 156 23.04 -43.67 -26.11
C THR A 156 23.77 -43.28 -24.82
N ARG A 157 24.91 -42.58 -24.95
CA ARG A 157 25.71 -42.04 -23.83
C ARG A 157 25.03 -40.90 -23.06
N ALA A 158 23.72 -40.72 -23.19
CA ALA A 158 23.00 -39.65 -22.55
C ALA A 158 22.47 -40.09 -21.17
N CYS A 159 22.52 -39.17 -20.22
CA CYS A 159 21.85 -39.32 -18.94
C CYS A 159 20.34 -39.53 -19.15
N VAL A 160 19.66 -40.30 -18.28
CA VAL A 160 18.21 -40.55 -18.42
C VAL A 160 17.39 -39.25 -18.56
N PRO A 161 17.61 -38.20 -17.74
CA PRO A 161 16.92 -36.91 -17.92
C PRO A 161 17.20 -36.23 -19.27
N CYS A 162 18.42 -36.34 -19.78
CA CYS A 162 18.88 -35.73 -21.02
C CYS A 162 18.25 -36.43 -22.23
N HIS A 163 18.23 -37.77 -22.18
CA HIS A 163 17.64 -38.62 -23.19
C HIS A 163 16.14 -38.38 -23.32
N ASN A 164 15.42 -38.33 -22.18
CA ASN A 164 13.98 -38.07 -22.16
C ASN A 164 13.62 -36.71 -22.77
N LYS A 165 14.46 -35.69 -22.57
CA LYS A 165 14.28 -34.35 -23.14
C LYS A 165 14.83 -34.21 -24.57
N LYS A 166 15.38 -35.29 -25.16
CA LYS A 166 16.09 -35.30 -26.45
C LYS A 166 17.14 -34.17 -26.54
N LYS A 167 17.83 -33.91 -25.43
CA LYS A 167 18.89 -32.88 -25.35
C LYS A 167 20.26 -33.55 -25.35
N THR A 168 21.24 -32.90 -25.97
CA THR A 168 22.64 -33.33 -25.95
C THR A 168 23.13 -33.37 -24.50
N CYS A 169 23.67 -34.53 -24.12
CA CYS A 169 24.21 -34.75 -22.80
C CYS A 169 25.70 -34.43 -22.80
N SER A 170 26.08 -33.37 -22.11
CA SER A 170 27.48 -32.96 -21.91
C SER A 170 28.03 -33.67 -20.68
N TRP A 171 28.32 -34.97 -20.81
CA TRP A 171 29.31 -35.57 -19.91
C TRP A 171 30.67 -35.11 -20.41
N THR A 172 31.43 -34.42 -19.56
CA THR A 172 32.84 -34.15 -19.82
C THR A 172 33.53 -35.49 -20.00
N ARG A 173 33.99 -35.74 -21.22
CA ARG A 173 34.76 -36.91 -21.58
C ARG A 173 36.15 -36.73 -20.99
N GLU A 174 36.32 -36.97 -19.69
CA GLU A 174 37.65 -37.19 -19.15
C GLU A 174 38.17 -38.50 -19.73
N GLU A 175 39.31 -38.40 -20.41
CA GLU A 175 39.82 -39.38 -21.36
C GLU A 175 40.30 -40.66 -20.66
N ALA A 176 39.46 -41.69 -20.68
CA ALA A 176 39.99 -43.05 -20.71
C ALA A 176 40.64 -43.26 -22.08
N ALA A 177 41.96 -43.15 -22.15
CA ALA A 177 42.79 -43.41 -23.31
C ALA A 177 42.50 -44.81 -23.89
N ALA A 178 41.67 -44.86 -24.93
CA ALA A 178 41.50 -46.01 -25.79
C ALA A 178 41.63 -45.51 -27.23
N GLY A 179 42.68 -45.98 -27.90
CA GLY A 179 43.29 -45.40 -29.09
C GLY A 179 42.43 -45.28 -30.37
N PRO A 180 43.04 -44.78 -31.45
CA PRO A 180 42.34 -44.20 -32.58
C PRO A 180 41.81 -45.28 -33.53
N SER A 181 40.49 -45.48 -33.53
CA SER A 181 39.78 -46.22 -34.57
C SER A 181 39.06 -45.21 -35.49
N GLN A 182 39.76 -44.82 -36.55
CA GLN A 182 39.18 -44.16 -37.73
C GLN A 182 37.90 -44.88 -38.21
N LYS A 183 36.83 -44.12 -38.49
CA LYS A 183 36.01 -44.32 -39.71
C LYS A 183 35.01 -43.16 -39.96
N ARG A 184 35.32 -42.47 -41.05
CA ARG A 184 34.48 -41.99 -42.17
C ARG A 184 33.39 -40.94 -41.94
N ALA A 185 33.62 -39.86 -42.68
CA ALA A 185 32.70 -38.87 -43.21
C ALA A 185 31.36 -39.44 -43.71
N GLY A 186 30.31 -38.67 -43.43
CA GLY A 186 28.99 -38.79 -44.04
C GLY A 186 28.35 -37.41 -44.10
N THR A 187 28.68 -36.66 -45.15
CA THR A 187 28.05 -35.41 -45.56
C THR A 187 26.59 -35.69 -45.93
N GLY A 188 25.64 -35.20 -45.11
CA GLY A 188 24.21 -35.39 -45.33
C GLY A 188 23.44 -34.08 -45.19
N SER A 189 23.33 -33.36 -46.30
CA SER A 189 22.49 -32.18 -46.49
C SER A 189 21.03 -32.59 -46.76
N SER A 190 20.10 -32.04 -45.98
CA SER A 190 18.67 -31.92 -46.30
C SER A 190 18.14 -30.71 -45.54
N ARG A 191 18.03 -29.51 -46.12
CA ARG A 191 17.09 -29.07 -47.18
C ARG A 191 15.67 -29.59 -46.97
N GLY A 192 14.88 -28.78 -46.27
CA GLY A 192 13.43 -28.69 -46.46
C GLY A 192 12.60 -28.99 -45.22
N GLU A 193 12.08 -27.94 -44.57
CA GLU A 193 10.63 -27.71 -44.52
C GLU A 193 10.34 -26.33 -43.93
N LYS A 194 10.03 -25.39 -44.84
CA LYS A 194 9.31 -24.15 -44.52
C LYS A 194 7.91 -24.55 -44.02
N LYS A 195 7.66 -24.43 -42.72
CA LYS A 195 6.28 -24.40 -42.21
C LYS A 195 5.77 -22.97 -42.14
N LYS A 196 4.58 -22.82 -42.71
CA LYS A 196 3.92 -21.58 -43.09
C LYS A 196 3.33 -20.87 -41.87
N ARG A 197 3.51 -19.54 -41.88
CA ARG A 197 2.53 -18.48 -41.53
C ARG A 197 1.15 -18.98 -41.06
N THR A 198 0.79 -18.62 -39.84
CA THR A 198 -0.56 -18.19 -39.50
C THR A 198 -0.53 -16.71 -39.13
N ARG A 199 -1.15 -15.94 -40.01
CA ARG A 199 -1.39 -14.49 -39.94
C ARG A 199 -2.54 -14.27 -38.94
N GLY A 200 -2.20 -14.12 -37.66
CA GLY A 200 -3.12 -13.63 -36.63
C GLY A 200 -2.89 -12.14 -36.44
N LYS A 201 -3.84 -11.34 -36.93
CA LYS A 201 -3.85 -9.88 -36.86
C LYS A 201 -4.70 -9.50 -35.64
N GLY A 202 -4.06 -9.26 -34.50
CA GLY A 202 -4.65 -8.67 -33.31
C GLY A 202 -3.79 -7.48 -32.89
N LYS A 203 -4.34 -6.27 -32.94
CA LYS A 203 -3.71 -5.06 -32.43
C LYS A 203 -3.86 -5.07 -30.91
N GLU A 204 -2.83 -5.51 -30.19
CA GLU A 204 -2.62 -5.07 -28.81
C GLU A 204 -1.75 -3.83 -28.86
N LYS A 205 -2.26 -2.72 -28.33
CA LYS A 205 -1.46 -1.55 -27.97
C LYS A 205 -0.74 -1.92 -26.68
N ALA A 206 0.46 -2.48 -26.80
CA ALA A 206 1.41 -2.55 -25.69
C ALA A 206 1.99 -1.14 -25.52
N THR A 207 1.78 -0.57 -24.34
CA THR A 207 2.54 0.58 -23.85
C THR A 207 3.99 0.11 -23.68
N GLU A 208 4.81 0.54 -24.63
CA GLU A 208 6.25 0.31 -24.70
C GLU A 208 6.92 1.04 -23.53
N MET A 209 7.30 0.29 -22.49
CA MET A 209 8.31 0.74 -21.54
C MET A 209 9.65 0.28 -22.11
N GLU A 210 10.36 1.23 -22.72
CA GLU A 210 11.71 1.13 -23.26
C GLU A 210 12.69 0.83 -22.11
N GLU A 211 12.90 -0.45 -21.79
CA GLU A 211 14.14 -0.89 -21.15
C GLU A 211 15.10 -1.31 -22.26
N ALA A 212 16.13 -0.50 -22.45
CA ALA A 212 17.25 -0.77 -23.34
C ALA A 212 17.91 -2.10 -22.96
N ASP A 213 17.74 -3.09 -23.85
CA ASP A 213 18.46 -4.35 -23.84
C ASP A 213 19.89 -4.06 -24.31
N ASP A 214 20.81 -4.00 -23.35
CA ASP A 214 22.26 -3.95 -23.58
C ASP A 214 22.72 -5.32 -24.09
N GLU A 215 22.42 -5.60 -25.37
CA GLU A 215 22.97 -6.71 -26.13
C GLU A 215 24.46 -6.45 -26.41
N TRP A 216 25.35 -6.80 -25.47
CA TRP A 216 26.80 -6.75 -25.71
C TRP A 216 27.19 -7.99 -26.53
N GLU A 217 27.22 -7.82 -27.85
CA GLU A 217 27.89 -8.74 -28.78
C GLU A 217 29.37 -8.88 -28.41
N VAL A 218 29.73 -9.96 -27.70
CA VAL A 218 31.13 -10.42 -27.62
C VAL A 218 31.37 -11.39 -28.77
N GLY A 219 31.63 -10.81 -29.95
CA GLY A 219 32.22 -11.50 -31.07
C GLY A 219 33.75 -11.48 -30.98
N ARG A 220 34.36 -12.58 -30.53
CA ARG A 220 35.71 -12.97 -30.95
C ARG A 220 35.94 -14.47 -30.70
N GLU A 221 35.56 -15.28 -31.68
CA GLU A 221 36.10 -16.63 -31.84
C GLU A 221 37.58 -16.50 -32.24
N ASP A 222 38.48 -16.40 -31.27
CA ASP A 222 39.88 -16.80 -31.45
C ASP A 222 39.96 -18.27 -31.05
N GLU A 223 39.95 -19.14 -32.05
CA GLU A 223 40.29 -20.56 -31.92
C GLU A 223 41.79 -20.70 -31.63
N GLU A 224 42.24 -20.29 -30.44
CA GLU A 224 43.58 -20.59 -29.96
C GLU A 224 43.55 -21.97 -29.28
N GLU A 225 44.04 -22.95 -30.03
CA GLU A 225 44.28 -24.33 -29.64
C GLU A 225 44.97 -24.38 -28.25
N PRO A 226 44.34 -24.94 -27.19
CA PRO A 226 45.00 -24.99 -25.89
C PRO A 226 46.17 -25.96 -25.97
N ALA A 227 47.38 -25.40 -26.00
CA ALA A 227 48.60 -26.12 -25.80
C ALA A 227 48.50 -26.96 -24.52
N THR A 228 48.67 -28.27 -24.68
CA THR A 228 48.72 -29.28 -23.62
C THR A 228 49.51 -28.78 -22.39
N PRO A 229 48.90 -28.69 -21.20
CA PRO A 229 49.61 -28.32 -19.99
C PRO A 229 50.63 -29.40 -19.65
N HIS A 230 51.90 -29.02 -19.64
CA HIS A 230 53.00 -29.83 -19.14
C HIS A 230 52.73 -30.22 -17.68
N GLU A 231 52.82 -31.52 -17.36
CA GLU A 231 52.83 -32.06 -16.00
C GLU A 231 54.01 -31.46 -15.22
N GLY A 232 53.71 -30.41 -14.45
CA GLY A 232 54.63 -29.74 -13.53
C GLY A 232 54.27 -30.00 -12.05
N PRO A 233 55.21 -29.83 -11.13
CA PRO A 233 55.14 -30.43 -9.79
C PRO A 233 54.13 -29.73 -8.87
N LEU A 234 53.10 -30.48 -8.47
CA LEU A 234 52.29 -30.36 -7.24
C LEU A 234 51.91 -28.93 -6.81
N GLU A 235 50.81 -28.49 -7.42
CA GLU A 235 49.92 -27.37 -7.13
C GLU A 235 49.32 -27.44 -5.71
N VAL A 236 49.98 -26.86 -4.71
CA VAL A 236 49.38 -26.67 -3.37
C VAL A 236 48.98 -25.20 -3.11
N GLY A 237 49.17 -24.30 -4.09
CA GLY A 237 48.92 -22.85 -3.92
C GLY A 237 47.89 -22.21 -4.86
N VAL A 238 47.41 -22.91 -5.90
CA VAL A 238 46.56 -22.29 -6.95
C VAL A 238 45.07 -22.34 -6.61
N SER A 239 44.64 -23.28 -5.76
CA SER A 239 43.23 -23.46 -5.41
C SER A 239 42.68 -22.37 -4.49
N SER A 240 43.51 -21.75 -3.64
CA SER A 240 43.06 -20.69 -2.71
C SER A 240 42.74 -19.39 -3.44
N TRP A 241 43.52 -19.04 -4.47
CA TRP A 241 43.31 -17.81 -5.23
C TRP A 241 41.97 -17.81 -6.00
N TRP A 242 41.59 -18.97 -6.56
CA TRP A 242 40.30 -19.12 -7.23
C TRP A 242 39.10 -18.96 -6.27
N THR A 243 39.21 -19.48 -5.05
CA THR A 243 38.12 -19.34 -4.06
C THR A 243 37.94 -17.91 -3.58
N GLU A 244 39.00 -17.12 -3.48
CA GLU A 244 38.93 -15.70 -3.12
C GLU A 244 38.27 -14.89 -4.24
N TRP A 245 38.64 -15.16 -5.50
CA TRP A 245 38.05 -14.51 -6.66
C TRP A 245 36.54 -14.80 -6.81
N GLU A 246 36.13 -16.06 -6.63
CA GLU A 246 34.70 -16.43 -6.68
C GLU A 246 33.90 -15.77 -5.55
N TRP A 247 34.48 -15.68 -4.35
CA TRP A 247 33.87 -14.99 -3.21
C TRP A 247 33.68 -13.49 -3.49
N GLU A 248 34.68 -12.83 -4.05
CA GLU A 248 34.61 -11.40 -4.40
C GLU A 248 33.55 -11.14 -5.47
N GLN A 249 33.41 -12.04 -6.45
CA GLN A 249 32.34 -11.96 -7.46
C GLN A 249 30.95 -12.14 -6.86
N GLN A 250 30.77 -13.07 -5.92
CA GLN A 250 29.51 -13.23 -5.20
C GLN A 250 29.17 -11.99 -4.36
N LEU A 251 30.18 -11.40 -3.71
CA LEU A 251 29.97 -10.19 -2.91
C LEU A 251 29.53 -9.02 -3.79
N GLN A 252 30.18 -8.80 -4.95
CA GLN A 252 29.74 -7.79 -5.91
C GLN A 252 28.31 -8.02 -6.42
N ALA A 253 27.93 -9.28 -6.66
CA ALA A 253 26.57 -9.60 -7.07
C ALA A 253 25.53 -9.24 -5.99
N VAL A 254 25.84 -9.53 -4.72
CA VAL A 254 25.00 -9.16 -3.58
C VAL A 254 24.91 -7.64 -3.42
N GLU A 255 26.02 -6.91 -3.58
CA GLU A 255 26.03 -5.44 -3.52
C GLU A 255 25.18 -4.81 -4.62
N ARG A 256 25.29 -5.30 -5.87
CA ARG A 256 24.44 -4.83 -6.98
C ARG A 256 22.96 -5.10 -6.71
N TYR A 257 22.65 -6.27 -6.15
CA TYR A 257 21.28 -6.61 -5.78
C TYR A 257 20.74 -5.71 -4.67
N ALA A 258 21.53 -5.45 -3.62
CA ALA A 258 21.15 -4.53 -2.56
C ALA A 258 20.90 -3.11 -3.09
N ALA A 259 21.78 -2.61 -3.97
CA ALA A 259 21.60 -1.30 -4.61
C ALA A 259 20.34 -1.22 -5.48
N ALA A 260 19.98 -2.31 -6.18
CA ALA A 260 18.74 -2.36 -6.95
C ALA A 260 17.50 -2.32 -6.03
N HIS A 261 17.51 -3.06 -4.91
CA HIS A 261 16.43 -3.05 -3.92
C HIS A 261 16.28 -1.69 -3.23
N GLU A 262 17.38 -1.02 -2.91
CA GLU A 262 17.35 0.33 -2.33
C GLU A 262 16.72 1.35 -3.28
N LYS A 263 17.07 1.28 -4.58
CA LYS A 263 16.43 2.10 -5.61
C LYS A 263 14.93 1.80 -5.74
N ALA A 264 14.55 0.53 -5.74
CA ALA A 264 13.14 0.13 -5.80
C ALA A 264 12.36 0.61 -4.57
N ALA A 265 12.91 0.47 -3.36
CA ALA A 265 12.30 0.95 -2.13
C ALA A 265 12.09 2.48 -2.16
N THR A 266 13.08 3.23 -2.67
CA THR A 266 12.98 4.68 -2.84
C THR A 266 11.87 5.07 -3.83
N ALA A 267 11.68 4.29 -4.90
CA ALA A 267 10.60 4.51 -5.85
C ALA A 267 9.22 4.25 -5.22
N PHE A 268 9.07 3.17 -4.44
CA PHE A 268 7.85 2.90 -3.68
C PHE A 268 7.54 3.99 -2.65
N GLU A 269 8.54 4.52 -1.95
CA GLU A 269 8.33 5.62 -1.00
C GLU A 269 7.79 6.89 -1.70
N ARG A 270 8.32 7.22 -2.89
CA ARG A 270 7.80 8.34 -3.69
C ARG A 270 6.36 8.11 -4.15
N MET A 271 6.04 6.88 -4.56
CA MET A 271 4.68 6.51 -4.95
C MET A 271 3.72 6.61 -3.76
N ALA A 272 4.11 6.13 -2.58
CA ALA A 272 3.31 6.25 -1.36
C ALA A 272 3.03 7.73 -1.00
N ARG A 273 4.06 8.59 -1.04
CA ARG A 273 3.87 10.04 -0.83
C ARG A 273 2.94 10.68 -1.85
N ALA A 274 2.99 10.25 -3.13
CA ALA A 274 2.08 10.75 -4.15
C ALA A 274 0.63 10.32 -3.85
N VAL A 275 0.41 9.09 -3.41
CA VAL A 275 -0.92 8.60 -2.99
C VAL A 275 -1.45 9.38 -1.77
N GLU A 276 -0.60 9.66 -0.78
CA GLU A 276 -0.98 10.49 0.37
C GLU A 276 -1.39 11.90 -0.06
N GLN A 277 -0.66 12.54 -0.98
CA GLN A 277 -1.04 13.85 -1.52
C GLN A 277 -2.38 13.82 -2.26
N MET A 278 -2.64 12.76 -3.03
CA MET A 278 -3.93 12.58 -3.71
C MET A 278 -5.07 12.41 -2.70
N ALA A 279 -4.85 11.68 -1.61
CA ALA A 279 -5.85 11.52 -0.55
C ALA A 279 -6.19 12.86 0.11
N VAL A 280 -5.18 13.66 0.46
CA VAL A 280 -5.37 15.00 1.03
C VAL A 280 -6.13 15.92 0.06
N ALA A 281 -5.82 15.88 -1.24
CA ALA A 281 -6.54 16.66 -2.24
C ALA A 281 -8.00 16.22 -2.38
N ALA A 282 -8.28 14.92 -2.29
CA ALA A 282 -9.63 14.39 -2.32
C ALA A 282 -10.44 14.81 -1.09
N GLU A 283 -9.84 14.81 0.10
CA GLU A 283 -10.48 15.31 1.34
C GLU A 283 -10.82 16.81 1.23
N GLN A 284 -9.88 17.64 0.75
CA GLN A 284 -10.15 19.07 0.53
C GLN A 284 -11.29 19.29 -0.46
N THR A 285 -11.34 18.51 -1.54
CA THR A 285 -12.42 18.57 -2.52
C THR A 285 -13.75 18.19 -1.87
N ALA A 286 -13.77 17.15 -1.02
CA ALA A 286 -14.98 16.75 -0.29
C ALA A 286 -15.48 17.84 0.67
N ASP A 287 -14.57 18.52 1.37
CA ASP A 287 -14.90 19.63 2.25
C ASP A 287 -15.50 20.83 1.49
N GLU A 288 -14.95 21.18 0.33
CA GLU A 288 -15.52 22.21 -0.56
C GLU A 288 -16.94 21.83 -1.01
N TRP A 289 -17.16 20.57 -1.39
CA TRP A 289 -18.50 20.09 -1.73
C TRP A 289 -19.46 20.12 -0.54
N ALA A 290 -18.98 19.84 0.67
CA ALA A 290 -19.79 19.94 1.88
C ALA A 290 -20.23 21.39 2.15
N LEU A 291 -19.31 22.36 1.98
CA LEU A 291 -19.63 23.78 2.05
C LEU A 291 -20.66 24.20 0.99
N TYR A 292 -20.50 23.71 -0.24
CA TYR A 292 -21.46 23.99 -1.32
C TYR A 292 -22.85 23.44 -1.02
N ARG A 293 -22.96 22.22 -0.47
CA ARG A 293 -24.26 21.67 -0.04
C ARG A 293 -24.89 22.50 1.08
N ALA A 294 -24.13 22.86 2.12
CA ALA A 294 -24.63 23.68 3.21
C ALA A 294 -25.12 25.06 2.71
N TRP A 295 -24.39 25.68 1.78
CA TRP A 295 -24.82 26.92 1.14
C TRP A 295 -26.09 26.74 0.31
N ALA A 296 -26.22 25.65 -0.45
CA ALA A 296 -27.40 25.35 -1.25
C ALA A 296 -28.65 25.15 -0.37
N GLU A 297 -28.53 24.45 0.75
CA GLU A 297 -29.61 24.28 1.74
C GLU A 297 -30.01 25.63 2.35
N TRP A 298 -29.04 26.47 2.73
CA TRP A 298 -29.32 27.82 3.24
C TRP A 298 -30.04 28.69 2.21
N ALA A 299 -29.60 28.67 0.96
CA ALA A 299 -30.24 29.39 -0.13
C ALA A 299 -31.68 28.90 -0.37
N GLU A 300 -31.94 27.60 -0.22
CA GLU A 300 -33.29 27.06 -0.28
C GLU A 300 -34.17 27.53 0.89
N MET A 301 -33.65 27.54 2.12
CA MET A 301 -34.38 28.07 3.28
C MET A 301 -34.75 29.54 3.09
N ARG A 302 -33.83 30.38 2.59
CA ARG A 302 -34.12 31.79 2.28
C ARG A 302 -35.20 31.93 1.22
N ARG A 303 -35.15 31.15 0.13
CA ARG A 303 -36.22 31.15 -0.88
C ARG A 303 -37.59 30.80 -0.29
N ARG A 304 -37.64 29.82 0.62
CA ARG A 304 -38.90 29.45 1.30
C ARG A 304 -39.41 30.55 2.23
N GLU A 305 -38.52 31.25 2.90
CA GLU A 305 -38.84 32.39 3.76
C GLU A 305 -39.36 33.57 2.93
N ASP A 306 -38.66 33.95 1.86
CA ASP A 306 -39.07 35.05 0.97
C ASP A 306 -40.47 34.77 0.37
N VAL A 307 -40.79 33.52 0.02
CA VAL A 307 -42.13 33.12 -0.43
C VAL A 307 -43.19 33.27 0.67
N ARG A 308 -42.85 32.97 1.94
CA ARG A 308 -43.78 33.17 3.06
C ARG A 308 -44.00 34.64 3.33
N GLU A 309 -42.95 35.46 3.31
CA GLU A 309 -43.06 36.92 3.46
C GLU A 309 -43.91 37.52 2.34
N ALA A 310 -43.69 37.11 1.09
CA ALA A 310 -44.51 37.56 -0.04
C ALA A 310 -46.00 37.21 0.14
N ARG A 311 -46.31 36.00 0.61
CA ARG A 311 -47.70 35.60 0.93
C ARG A 311 -48.30 36.42 2.06
N MET A 312 -47.53 36.74 3.10
CA MET A 312 -47.97 37.60 4.20
C MET A 312 -48.25 39.02 3.72
N ALA A 313 -47.36 39.58 2.87
CA ALA A 313 -47.55 40.90 2.28
C ALA A 313 -48.78 40.96 1.37
N GLU A 314 -49.06 39.92 0.58
CA GLU A 314 -50.28 39.83 -0.24
C GLU A 314 -51.55 39.80 0.63
N LEU A 315 -51.52 39.08 1.75
CA LEU A 315 -52.58 39.04 2.77
C LEU A 315 -52.83 40.42 3.39
N GLU A 316 -51.77 41.18 3.69
CA GLU A 316 -51.88 42.55 4.21
C GLU A 316 -52.44 43.52 3.16
N HIS A 317 -51.92 43.46 1.92
CA HIS A 317 -52.34 44.36 0.84
C HIS A 317 -53.76 44.14 0.34
N THR A 318 -54.27 42.91 0.37
CA THR A 318 -55.63 42.62 -0.08
C THR A 318 -56.70 43.19 0.84
N GLY A 319 -56.33 43.75 2.01
CA GLY A 319 -57.20 44.59 2.84
C GLY A 319 -58.50 43.91 3.29
N ARG A 320 -58.60 42.58 3.11
CA ARG A 320 -59.68 41.77 3.67
C ARG A 320 -59.37 41.65 5.15
N GLY A 321 -59.70 42.72 5.89
CA GLY A 321 -59.56 42.77 7.34
C GLY A 321 -60.05 41.45 7.90
N TRP A 322 -59.22 40.83 8.73
CA TRP A 322 -59.44 39.51 9.33
C TRP A 322 -60.90 39.37 9.74
N LYS A 323 -61.74 38.86 8.83
CA LYS A 323 -63.05 38.38 9.19
C LYS A 323 -62.72 37.13 9.95
N ARG A 324 -62.64 37.29 11.27
CA ARG A 324 -62.65 36.21 12.25
C ARG A 324 -63.50 35.10 11.63
N PRO A 325 -62.93 33.94 11.28
CA PRO A 325 -63.73 32.83 10.81
C PRO A 325 -64.81 32.68 11.87
N GLN A 326 -66.06 32.98 11.51
CA GLN A 326 -67.15 32.54 12.36
C GLN A 326 -67.02 31.03 12.30
N SER A 327 -66.57 30.47 13.42
CA SER A 327 -66.74 29.07 13.75
C SER A 327 -68.23 28.80 13.73
N GLU A 328 -68.79 28.62 12.54
CA GLU A 328 -70.04 27.92 12.37
C GLU A 328 -69.78 26.52 12.92
N ALA A 329 -70.38 26.30 14.08
CA ALA A 329 -70.62 24.99 14.64
C ALA A 329 -71.47 24.20 13.64
N VAL A 330 -70.83 23.65 12.60
CA VAL A 330 -71.36 22.50 11.87
C VAL A 330 -70.79 21.29 12.59
N GLU A 331 -71.57 20.87 13.59
CA GLU A 331 -71.66 19.48 13.98
C GLU A 331 -72.18 18.70 12.75
N ASP A 332 -71.30 18.10 11.98
CA ASP A 332 -71.66 16.98 11.10
C ASP A 332 -70.49 15.99 11.17
N LYS A 333 -70.65 14.90 11.93
CA LYS A 333 -71.10 13.61 11.39
C LYS A 333 -70.38 13.26 10.10
N ASN A 334 -69.14 12.81 10.23
CA ASN A 334 -68.58 11.74 9.40
C ASN A 334 -67.73 10.87 10.31
N GLU A 335 -68.50 10.15 11.13
CA GLU A 335 -68.20 8.83 11.65
C GLU A 335 -68.01 7.87 10.46
N GLU A 336 -66.98 7.03 10.57
CA GLU A 336 -66.75 5.79 9.84
C GLU A 336 -66.30 5.84 8.36
N ALA A 337 -65.10 5.28 8.17
CA ALA A 337 -64.71 4.33 7.11
C ALA A 337 -63.46 4.76 6.34
N ASP A 338 -62.28 4.31 6.81
CA ASP A 338 -61.40 3.48 5.99
C ASP A 338 -60.31 2.81 6.87
N GLU A 339 -60.71 1.75 7.58
CA GLU A 339 -59.78 0.68 7.94
C GLU A 339 -59.62 -0.20 6.71
N GLY A 340 -58.55 -0.01 5.92
CA GLY A 340 -58.42 -0.76 4.68
C GLY A 340 -57.14 -0.52 3.91
N VAL A 341 -56.03 -1.09 4.38
CA VAL A 341 -55.18 -2.03 3.63
C VAL A 341 -53.75 -2.00 4.19
N GLU A 342 -53.47 -2.95 5.07
CA GLU A 342 -52.11 -3.47 5.23
C GLU A 342 -51.75 -4.13 3.91
N GLY A 343 -51.11 -3.37 3.03
CA GLY A 343 -50.43 -3.90 1.87
C GLY A 343 -49.11 -4.51 2.34
N ASP A 344 -49.12 -5.83 2.53
CA ASP A 344 -47.95 -6.69 2.34
C ASP A 344 -47.21 -6.24 1.08
N ASN A 345 -46.10 -5.53 1.25
CA ASN A 345 -45.15 -5.36 0.16
C ASN A 345 -44.12 -6.48 0.34
N GLU A 346 -44.53 -7.66 -0.11
CA GLU A 346 -43.66 -8.80 -0.35
C GLU A 346 -42.44 -8.34 -1.16
N GLU A 347 -41.30 -8.74 -0.63
CA GLU A 347 -40.03 -9.01 -1.31
C GLU A 347 -40.14 -9.12 -2.85
N GLU A 348 -39.93 -8.01 -3.58
CA GLU A 348 -39.36 -8.11 -4.92
C GLU A 348 -37.84 -8.15 -4.78
N GLU A 349 -37.37 -9.40 -4.69
CA GLU A 349 -36.11 -9.91 -5.21
C GLU A 349 -35.66 -9.11 -6.45
N GLU A 350 -34.83 -8.08 -6.26
CA GLU A 350 -34.18 -7.39 -7.37
C GLU A 350 -33.06 -8.31 -7.89
N VAL A 351 -33.51 -9.14 -8.83
CA VAL A 351 -32.77 -9.95 -9.78
C VAL A 351 -31.44 -9.31 -10.14
N GLY A 352 -30.37 -10.08 -9.92
CA GLY A 352 -29.04 -9.81 -10.43
C GLY A 352 -29.07 -9.54 -11.93
N GLY A 353 -28.91 -8.27 -12.29
CA GLY A 353 -28.54 -7.84 -13.63
C GLY A 353 -27.04 -7.60 -13.67
N GLU A 354 -26.27 -8.63 -13.99
CA GLU A 354 -24.94 -8.47 -14.56
C GLU A 354 -25.06 -7.65 -15.85
N LYS A 355 -24.87 -6.32 -15.76
CA LYS A 355 -24.64 -5.48 -16.92
C LYS A 355 -23.16 -5.47 -17.25
N GLU A 356 -22.80 -6.52 -17.97
CA GLU A 356 -21.66 -6.57 -18.86
C GLU A 356 -21.78 -5.47 -19.93
N GLY A 357 -20.68 -4.78 -20.24
CA GLY A 357 -20.49 -4.09 -21.52
C GLY A 357 -20.84 -2.60 -21.55
N GLY A 358 -19.84 -1.77 -21.33
CA GLY A 358 -19.87 -0.33 -21.62
C GLY A 358 -18.48 0.27 -21.58
N GLU A 359 -17.60 -0.18 -22.49
CA GLU A 359 -16.33 0.50 -22.76
C GLU A 359 -16.64 1.91 -23.30
N GLU A 360 -16.65 2.90 -22.42
CA GLU A 360 -16.53 4.30 -22.84
C GLU A 360 -15.09 4.55 -23.25
N GLN A 361 -14.90 4.46 -24.56
CA GLN A 361 -13.74 4.93 -25.29
C GLN A 361 -13.64 6.46 -25.14
N GLU A 362 -12.96 6.94 -24.10
CA GLU A 362 -12.63 8.36 -23.98
C GLU A 362 -11.75 8.79 -25.16
N GLY A 363 -12.31 9.70 -25.94
CA GLY A 363 -11.70 10.29 -27.11
C GLY A 363 -10.48 11.11 -26.74
N GLY A 364 -9.44 10.96 -27.55
CA GLY A 364 -8.27 11.81 -27.53
C GLY A 364 -8.64 13.27 -27.80
N GLY A 365 -8.45 14.11 -26.78
CA GLY A 365 -8.29 15.54 -26.92
C GLY A 365 -6.80 15.88 -26.89
N GLY A 366 -6.15 15.85 -28.05
CA GLY A 366 -4.81 16.40 -28.19
C GLY A 366 -4.88 17.92 -28.07
N GLN A 367 -4.18 18.49 -27.09
CA GLN A 367 -3.80 19.90 -27.10
C GLN A 367 -2.29 19.96 -27.35
N ALA A 368 -1.96 20.29 -28.60
CA ALA A 368 -0.69 20.90 -28.93
C ALA A 368 -0.69 22.31 -28.34
N MET A 369 0.34 22.64 -27.56
CA MET A 369 0.69 24.02 -27.23
C MET A 369 2.11 24.25 -27.78
N GLU A 370 2.17 24.80 -28.99
CA GLU A 370 3.30 25.59 -29.47
C GLU A 370 3.06 27.04 -29.02
N GLU A 371 3.92 27.60 -28.17
CA GLU A 371 4.99 28.56 -28.52
C GLU A 371 5.82 28.90 -27.27
#